data_AF-A0A5Q0LNJ0-F1
#
_entry.id   AF-A0A5Q0LNJ0-F1
#
_cell.length_a   1.000
_cell.length_b   1.000
_cell.length_c   1.000
_cell.angle_alpha   90.00
_cell.angle_beta   90.00
_cell.angle_gamma   90.00
#
_symmetry.space_group_name_H-M   'P 1'
#
loop_
_entity.id
_entity.type
_entity.pdbx_description
1 polymer ?
#
loop_
_entity_poly.entity_id
_entity_poly.type
_entity_poly.pdbx_seq_one_letter_code
_entity_poly.pdbx_strand_id
1 'polypeptide(L)'
;MRASHEGLTKLAGDLDAMRDHLDQQVKRMDAVVDRIEADWRGPAATAYREFHRAATEDAVRIREVMTHLARAVRLSRDGFTERELAVVEGMRQIHVDVGGEVDRLSTPNPDAARTSPPARPSSGLDAL
;
A
#
# COMPACT_ATOMS: atom_id res chain seq x y z
N MET A 1 -32.85 -1.03 4.48
CA MET A 1 -32.45 -1.94 3.38
C MET A 1 -31.85 -3.20 3.99
N ARG A 2 -32.33 -4.40 3.66
CA ARG A 2 -31.70 -5.67 4.06
C ARG A 2 -30.96 -6.22 2.84
N ALA A 3 -29.63 -6.26 2.87
CA ALA A 3 -28.86 -7.05 1.92
C ALA A 3 -29.11 -8.54 2.20
N SER A 4 -29.16 -9.38 1.15
CA SER A 4 -29.29 -10.82 1.33
C SER A 4 -27.94 -11.43 1.75
N HIS A 5 -27.98 -12.52 2.52
CA HIS A 5 -26.79 -13.26 2.96
C HIS A 5 -25.87 -13.66 1.78
N GLU A 6 -26.47 -14.09 0.67
CA GLU A 6 -25.77 -14.42 -0.57
C GLU A 6 -25.09 -13.19 -1.19
N GLY A 7 -25.78 -12.04 -1.22
CA GLY A 7 -25.21 -10.78 -1.71
C GLY A 7 -24.01 -10.30 -0.90
N LEU A 8 -24.05 -10.43 0.43
CA LEU A 8 -22.93 -10.08 1.30
C LEU A 8 -21.76 -11.06 1.14
N THR A 9 -22.04 -12.35 0.96
CA THR A 9 -20.99 -13.35 0.67
C THR A 9 -20.29 -13.03 -0.64
N LYS A 10 -21.05 -12.71 -1.68
CA LYS A 10 -20.51 -12.31 -2.98
C LYS A 10 -19.66 -11.03 -2.85
N LEU A 11 -20.18 -10.00 -2.20
CA LEU A 11 -19.47 -8.73 -2.03
C LEU A 11 -18.13 -8.90 -1.29
N ALA A 12 -18.08 -9.73 -0.25
CA ALA A 12 -16.81 -10.01 0.43
C ALA A 12 -15.82 -10.71 -0.51
N GLY A 13 -16.28 -11.64 -1.34
CA GLY A 13 -15.45 -12.28 -2.36
C GLY A 13 -14.97 -11.31 -3.44
N ASP A 14 -15.84 -10.40 -3.89
CA ASP A 14 -15.48 -9.37 -4.87
C ASP A 14 -14.40 -8.41 -4.32
N LEU A 15 -14.47 -8.07 -3.03
CA LEU A 15 -13.45 -7.26 -2.35
C LEU A 15 -12.11 -7.99 -2.25
N ASP A 16 -12.12 -9.30 -1.95
CA ASP A 16 -10.90 -10.13 -1.97
C ASP A 16 -10.29 -10.21 -3.38
N ALA A 17 -11.13 -10.38 -4.42
CA ALA A 17 -10.67 -10.42 -5.80
C ALA A 17 -10.07 -9.09 -6.28
N MET A 18 -10.67 -7.96 -5.89
CA MET A 18 -10.11 -6.63 -6.19
C MET A 18 -8.77 -6.40 -5.50
N ARG A 19 -8.61 -6.87 -4.26
CA ARG A 19 -7.33 -6.82 -3.56
C ARG A 19 -6.24 -7.56 -4.34
N ASP A 20 -6.53 -8.80 -4.74
CA ASP A 20 -5.57 -9.63 -5.45
C ASP A 20 -5.25 -9.04 -6.84
N HIS A 21 -6.22 -8.40 -7.48
CA HIS A 21 -6.01 -7.68 -8.73
C HIS A 21 -5.07 -6.47 -8.57
N LEU A 22 -5.25 -5.65 -7.52
CA LEU A 22 -4.37 -4.52 -7.24
C LEU A 22 -2.92 -4.98 -6.99
N ASP A 23 -2.72 -6.07 -6.24
CA ASP A 23 -1.41 -6.65 -5.98
C ASP A 23 -0.71 -7.09 -7.29
N GLN A 24 -1.45 -7.75 -8.18
CA GLN A 24 -0.93 -8.16 -9.49
C GLN A 24 -0.58 -6.95 -10.37
N GLN A 25 -1.40 -5.90 -10.36
CA GLN A 25 -1.16 -4.70 -11.16
C GLN A 25 0.08 -3.94 -10.70
N VAL A 26 0.32 -3.83 -9.39
CA VAL A 26 1.55 -3.24 -8.84
C VAL A 26 2.78 -4.03 -9.28
N LYS A 27 2.78 -5.36 -9.08
CA LYS A 27 3.90 -6.23 -9.48
C LYS A 27 4.18 -6.17 -10.98
N ARG A 28 3.12 -6.10 -11.79
CA ARG A 28 3.26 -5.96 -13.24
C ARG A 28 3.88 -4.62 -13.61
N MET A 29 3.51 -3.54 -12.92
CA MET A 29 4.07 -2.21 -13.17
C MET A 29 5.56 -2.18 -12.78
N ASP A 30 5.94 -2.75 -11.63
CA ASP A 30 7.35 -2.86 -11.20
C ASP A 30 8.19 -3.64 -12.23
N ALA A 31 7.70 -4.80 -12.69
CA ALA A 31 8.40 -5.59 -13.71
C ALA A 31 8.54 -4.87 -15.08
N VAL A 32 7.60 -3.98 -15.42
CA VAL A 32 7.70 -3.14 -16.62
C VAL A 32 8.78 -2.07 -16.42
N VAL A 33 8.86 -1.45 -15.24
CA VAL A 33 9.91 -0.48 -14.90
C VAL A 33 11.29 -1.10 -15.01
N ASP A 34 11.49 -2.27 -14.40
CA ASP A 34 12.79 -2.95 -14.42
C ASP A 34 13.24 -3.29 -15.84
N ARG A 35 12.30 -3.64 -16.72
CA ARG A 35 12.60 -3.89 -18.13
C ARG A 35 13.00 -2.62 -18.89
N ILE A 36 12.31 -1.50 -18.64
CA ILE A 36 12.57 -0.23 -19.34
C ILE A 36 13.89 0.38 -18.86
N GLU A 37 14.20 0.31 -17.57
CA GLU A 37 15.44 0.87 -17.02
C GLU A 37 16.70 0.13 -17.43
N ALA A 38 16.59 -1.12 -17.88
CA ALA A 38 17.72 -1.82 -18.49
C ALA A 38 18.33 -1.02 -19.66
N ASP A 39 17.47 -0.31 -20.41
CA ASP A 39 17.86 0.42 -21.62
C ASP A 39 17.87 1.95 -21.45
N TRP A 40 17.22 2.49 -20.40
CA TRP A 40 17.13 3.93 -20.17
C TRP A 40 17.48 4.33 -18.74
N ARG A 41 18.77 4.60 -18.50
CA ARG A 41 19.28 5.15 -17.23
C ARG A 41 19.30 6.68 -17.30
N GLY A 42 18.65 7.35 -16.35
CA GLY A 42 18.68 8.81 -16.27
C GLY A 42 17.56 9.41 -15.43
N PRO A 43 17.42 10.75 -15.42
CA PRO A 43 16.46 11.45 -14.56
C PRO A 43 15.00 11.03 -14.76
N ALA A 44 14.62 10.61 -15.97
CA ALA A 44 13.28 10.11 -16.24
C ALA A 44 12.99 8.77 -15.53
N ALA A 45 13.97 7.88 -15.44
CA ALA A 45 13.88 6.61 -14.71
C ALA A 45 13.71 6.86 -13.20
N THR A 46 14.53 7.77 -12.64
CA THR A 46 14.42 8.21 -11.25
C THR A 46 13.03 8.75 -10.93
N ALA A 47 12.52 9.68 -11.74
CA ALA A 47 11.20 10.26 -11.55
C ALA A 47 10.10 9.19 -11.63
N TYR A 48 10.20 8.25 -12.57
CA TYR A 48 9.24 7.15 -12.70
C TYR A 48 9.25 6.23 -11.46
N ARG A 49 10.42 5.90 -10.90
CA ARG A 49 10.52 5.11 -9.66
C ARG A 49 9.84 5.79 -8.48
N GLU A 50 9.98 7.11 -8.36
CA GLU A 50 9.28 7.88 -7.33
C GLU A 50 7.75 7.79 -7.51
N PHE A 51 7.25 7.99 -8.74
CA PHE A 51 5.82 7.84 -9.03
C PHE A 51 5.31 6.41 -8.78
N HIS A 52 6.07 5.40 -9.18
CA HIS A 52 5.71 4.01 -8.94
C HIS A 52 5.64 3.71 -7.45
N ARG A 53 6.62 4.16 -6.66
CA ARG A 53 6.62 3.99 -5.20
C ARG A 53 5.39 4.62 -4.55
N ALA A 54 5.03 5.85 -4.96
CA ALA A 54 3.84 6.53 -4.45
C ALA A 54 2.55 5.78 -4.82
N ALA A 55 2.43 5.30 -6.07
CA ALA A 55 1.29 4.50 -6.51
C ALA A 55 1.19 3.15 -5.76
N THR A 56 2.33 2.52 -5.47
CA THR A 56 2.39 1.31 -4.65
C THR A 56 1.94 1.58 -3.21
N GLU A 57 2.32 2.72 -2.65
CA GLU A 57 1.89 3.16 -1.31
C GLU A 57 0.35 3.30 -1.24
N ASP A 58 -0.24 3.93 -2.25
CA ASP A 58 -1.69 4.05 -2.39
C ASP A 58 -2.36 2.68 -2.54
N ALA A 59 -1.80 1.79 -3.37
CA ALA A 59 -2.34 0.46 -3.57
C ALA A 59 -2.32 -0.37 -2.27
N VAL A 60 -1.23 -0.31 -1.48
CA VAL A 60 -1.13 -0.96 -0.16
C VAL A 60 -2.20 -0.42 0.79
N ARG A 61 -2.37 0.91 0.87
CA ARG A 61 -3.42 1.53 1.69
C ARG A 61 -4.82 1.08 1.28
N ILE A 62 -5.13 1.08 -0.01
CA ILE A 62 -6.45 0.67 -0.54
C ILE A 62 -6.71 -0.80 -0.21
N ARG A 63 -5.72 -1.67 -0.38
CA ARG A 63 -5.84 -3.10 -0.05
C ARG A 63 -6.13 -3.32 1.43
N GLU A 64 -5.55 -2.53 2.33
CA GLU A 64 -5.84 -2.65 3.76
C GLU A 64 -7.28 -2.25 4.07
N VAL A 65 -7.74 -1.12 3.52
CA VAL A 65 -9.14 -0.70 3.63
C VAL A 65 -10.08 -1.78 3.09
N MET A 66 -9.78 -2.38 1.93
CA MET A 66 -10.57 -3.47 1.35
C MET A 66 -10.60 -4.71 2.25
N THR A 67 -9.49 -5.05 2.90
CA THR A 67 -9.42 -6.16 3.86
C THR A 67 -10.35 -5.93 5.04
N HIS A 68 -10.38 -4.70 5.55
CA HIS A 68 -11.30 -4.34 6.62
C HIS A 68 -12.77 -4.39 6.17
N LEU A 69 -13.07 -3.86 4.99
CA LEU A 69 -14.41 -3.89 4.42
C LEU A 69 -14.89 -5.31 4.18
N ALA A 70 -14.06 -6.19 3.61
CA ALA A 70 -14.42 -7.58 3.35
C ALA A 70 -14.76 -8.32 4.65
N ARG A 71 -13.98 -8.12 5.71
CA ARG A 71 -14.27 -8.72 7.01
C ARG A 71 -15.52 -8.12 7.65
N ALA A 72 -15.73 -6.81 7.58
CA ALA A 72 -16.97 -6.17 8.07
C ALA A 72 -18.22 -6.71 7.34
N VAL A 73 -18.14 -6.92 6.02
CA VAL A 73 -19.21 -7.53 5.22
C VAL A 73 -19.48 -8.98 5.68
N ARG A 74 -18.45 -9.77 5.97
CA ARG A 74 -18.60 -11.13 6.50
C ARG A 74 -19.23 -11.15 7.90
N LEU A 75 -18.87 -10.21 8.77
CA LEU A 75 -19.50 -10.07 10.10
C LEU A 75 -20.96 -9.63 9.98
N SER A 76 -21.24 -8.68 9.08
CA SER A 76 -22.60 -8.22 8.81
C SER A 76 -23.49 -9.30 8.16
N ARG A 77 -22.90 -10.33 7.53
CA ARG A 77 -23.62 -11.44 6.89
C ARG A 77 -24.38 -12.29 7.91
N ASP A 78 -23.75 -12.54 9.06
CA ASP A 78 -24.29 -13.42 10.11
C ASP A 78 -25.11 -12.62 11.15
N GLY A 79 -25.11 -11.28 11.04
CA GLY A 79 -25.87 -10.34 11.87
C GLY A 79 -25.08 -9.91 13.10
N PHE A 80 -24.77 -8.61 13.23
CA PHE A 80 -23.88 -8.06 14.26
C PHE A 80 -24.24 -8.51 15.69
N THR A 81 -23.40 -9.39 16.25
CA THR A 81 -23.33 -9.75 17.66
C THR A 81 -22.33 -8.86 18.40
N GLU A 82 -22.43 -8.74 19.73
CA GLU A 82 -21.47 -7.94 20.53
C GLU A 82 -20.01 -8.38 20.33
N ARG A 83 -19.80 -9.68 20.05
CA ARG A 83 -18.48 -10.25 19.80
C ARG A 83 -17.88 -9.73 18.49
N GLU A 84 -18.71 -9.43 17.51
CA GLU A 84 -18.29 -8.96 16.18
C GLU A 84 -18.01 -7.45 16.17
N LEU A 85 -18.71 -6.68 17.01
CA LEU A 85 -18.39 -5.27 17.28
C LEU A 85 -16.98 -5.12 17.89
N ALA A 86 -16.63 -5.99 18.84
CA ALA A 86 -15.27 -6.03 19.40
C ALA A 86 -14.20 -6.37 18.35
N VAL A 87 -14.53 -7.24 17.37
CA VAL A 87 -13.64 -7.54 16.25
C VAL A 87 -13.45 -6.33 15.34
N VAL A 88 -14.51 -5.58 15.03
CA VAL A 88 -14.42 -4.34 14.23
C VAL A 88 -13.56 -3.29 14.93
N GLU A 89 -13.70 -3.14 16.24
CA GLU A 89 -12.88 -2.18 17.00
C GLU A 89 -11.40 -2.59 17.02
N GLY A 90 -11.12 -3.88 17.19
CA GLY A 90 -9.76 -4.42 17.07
C GLY A 90 -9.16 -4.22 15.68
N MET A 91 -9.97 -4.24 14.62
CA MET A 91 -9.48 -3.99 13.26
C MET A 91 -9.03 -2.55 13.04
N ARG A 92 -9.70 -1.56 13.66
CA ARG A 92 -9.27 -0.15 13.59
C ARG A 92 -7.88 0.06 14.21
N GLN A 93 -7.44 -0.86 15.07
CA GLN A 93 -6.14 -0.83 15.71
C GLN A 93 -5.06 -1.59 14.95
N ILE A 94 -5.40 -2.35 13.89
CA ILE A 94 -4.40 -3.02 13.06
C ILE A 94 -3.66 -1.95 12.25
N HIS A 95 -2.37 -1.82 12.50
CA HIS A 95 -1.50 -0.91 11.76
C HIS A 95 -0.73 -1.71 10.72
N VAL A 96 -0.88 -1.37 9.44
CA VAL A 96 -0.05 -1.93 8.38
C VAL A 96 1.21 -1.10 8.26
N ASP A 97 2.35 -1.78 8.28
CA ASP A 97 3.63 -1.19 7.88
C ASP A 97 3.61 -0.97 6.35
N VAL A 98 3.09 0.19 5.96
CA VAL A 98 3.00 0.58 4.55
C VAL A 98 4.40 0.71 3.96
N GLY A 99 5.37 1.23 4.71
CA GLY A 99 6.73 1.43 4.23
C GLY A 99 7.42 0.12 3.86
N GLY A 100 7.38 -0.87 4.77
CA GLY A 100 7.96 -2.18 4.52
C GLY A 100 7.26 -2.95 3.39
N GLU A 101 5.96 -2.75 3.20
CA GLU A 101 5.24 -3.39 2.10
C GLU A 101 5.55 -2.74 0.74
N VAL A 102 5.67 -1.42 0.71
CA VAL A 102 6.14 -0.68 -0.48
C VAL A 102 7.55 -1.13 -0.87
N ASP A 103 8.45 -1.32 0.09
CA ASP A 103 9.82 -1.79 -0.19
C ASP A 103 9.87 -3.20 -0.78
N ARG A 104 8.88 -4.06 -0.48
CA ARG A 104 8.77 -5.40 -1.09
C ARG A 104 8.18 -5.38 -2.49
N LEU A 105 7.32 -4.41 -2.76
CA LEU A 105 6.53 -4.32 -3.99
C LEU A 105 7.14 -3.37 -5.02
N SER A 106 8.15 -2.60 -4.63
CA SER A 106 8.84 -1.65 -5.50
C SER A 106 10.34 -1.84 -5.40
N THR A 107 10.99 -1.96 -6.55
CA THR A 107 12.46 -2.04 -6.60
C THR A 107 13.10 -0.73 -6.10
N PRO A 108 14.04 -0.78 -5.12
CA PRO A 108 14.68 0.41 -4.56
C PRO A 108 15.34 1.30 -5.61
N ASN A 109 15.24 2.63 -5.47
CA ASN A 109 15.92 3.60 -6.34
C ASN A 109 17.31 3.96 -5.77
N PRO A 110 18.43 3.43 -6.33
CA PRO A 110 19.77 3.71 -5.81
C PRO A 110 20.27 5.13 -6.08
N ASP A 111 19.67 5.85 -7.05
CA ASP A 111 20.10 7.20 -7.42
C ASP A 111 19.43 8.28 -6.56
N ALA A 112 18.22 8.03 -6.05
CA ALA A 112 17.55 8.92 -5.09
C ALA A 112 18.33 9.06 -3.76
N ALA A 113 19.06 8.00 -3.36
CA ALA A 113 19.93 8.05 -2.19
C ALA A 113 21.15 8.98 -2.38
N ARG A 114 21.57 9.23 -3.63
CA ARG A 114 22.71 10.08 -3.97
C ARG A 114 22.35 11.56 -4.10
N THR A 115 21.07 11.90 -4.23
CA THR A 115 20.56 13.27 -4.36
C THR A 115 20.10 13.89 -3.04
N SER A 116 20.18 13.14 -1.92
CA SER A 116 19.99 13.71 -0.58
C SER A 116 21.15 14.67 -0.28
N PRO A 117 20.91 15.97 -0.01
CA PRO A 117 22.00 16.90 0.27
C PRO A 117 22.74 16.47 1.55
N PRO A 118 24.08 16.55 1.59
CA PRO A 118 24.82 16.26 2.82
C PRO A 118 24.32 17.19 3.94
N ALA A 119 24.12 16.62 5.12
CA ALA A 119 23.79 17.38 6.33
C ALA A 119 24.74 18.58 6.43
N ARG A 120 24.16 19.78 6.52
CA ARG A 120 24.90 21.05 6.63
C ARG A 120 25.98 20.91 7.72
N PRO A 121 27.25 21.27 7.46
CA PRO A 121 28.24 21.33 8.53
C PRO A 121 27.76 22.38 9.54
N SER A 122 27.58 21.97 10.80
CA SER A 122 27.31 22.89 11.90
C SER A 122 28.52 23.82 12.04
N SER A 123 28.39 25.05 11.56
CA SER A 123 29.40 26.09 11.66
C SER A 123 29.60 26.46 13.12
N GLY A 124 30.73 26.08 13.71
CA GLY A 124 31.13 26.49 15.05
C GLY A 124 31.69 27.90 15.03
N LEU A 125 30.86 28.90 15.34
CA LEU A 125 31.28 30.29 15.59
C LEU A 125 30.42 30.96 16.67
N ASP A 126 30.07 30.24 17.73
CA ASP A 126 29.56 30.80 18.98
C ASP A 126 30.43 30.32 20.15
N ALA A 127 31.66 30.83 20.19
CA ALA A 127 32.55 30.74 21.34
C ALA A 127 33.52 31.93 21.32
N LEU A 128 33.01 33.11 21.64
CA LEU A 128 33.79 34.24 22.16
C LEU A 128 33.02 34.88 23.31
#